data_AF-A0A1A8K9G2-F1
#
_entry.id   AF-A0A1A8K9G2-F1
#
_cell.length_a   1.000
_cell.length_b   1.000
_cell.length_c   1.000
_cell.angle_alpha   90.00
_cell.angle_beta   90.00
_cell.angle_gamma   90.00
#
_symmetry.space_group_name_H-M   'P 1'
#
loop_
_entity.id
_entity.type
_entity.pdbx_description
1 polymer ?
#
loop_
_entity_poly.entity_id
_entity_poly.type
_entity_poly.pdbx_seq_one_letter_code
_entity_poly.pdbx_strand_id
1 'polypeptide(L)'
;MAVRVLVLFLCKVSLFLQLGVIVVAEGRFYGFRKFHVDSSQRAGSEEQWFTQKLDHFNGADSRVWKQRYFINESFYKSGGPVFLMIGGEGPANPGWMQNGTWLTYAEKLGALCLMLEHRFYGKSHPTGDLSTDSLRFLSSRQALADLAHFRTVMGESLGLTHSRWVAFGGSYPGSLAAWFRLKYPHLVHASVATSAPVYATVNFPEYLEVVWRSLASENVECPMLVKKASDTIAEHLKDPETFDNVTKDFKYSTFTLFYCVV
;
A
#
# COMPACT_ATOMS: atom_id res chain seq x y z
N MET A 1 -65.54 -9.83 20.36
CA MET A 1 -66.06 -10.80 21.34
C MET A 1 -67.25 -11.52 20.70
N ALA A 2 -67.30 -12.86 20.83
CA ALA A 2 -68.09 -13.83 20.04
C ALA A 2 -67.60 -13.94 18.58
N VAL A 3 -67.26 -15.12 18.02
CA VAL A 3 -68.07 -16.34 17.78
C VAL A 3 -67.13 -17.58 17.76
N ARG A 4 -67.21 -18.54 18.70
CA ARG A 4 -67.73 -19.96 18.58
C ARG A 4 -67.35 -20.67 17.26
N VAL A 5 -66.69 -21.84 17.20
CA VAL A 5 -67.19 -23.24 17.40
C VAL A 5 -65.99 -24.18 17.11
N LEU A 6 -65.50 -24.97 18.08
CA LEU A 6 -65.69 -26.43 18.26
C LEU A 6 -65.11 -27.34 17.15
N VAL A 7 -63.94 -27.92 17.47
CA VAL A 7 -63.52 -29.34 17.37
C VAL A 7 -64.36 -30.24 16.45
N LEU A 8 -63.72 -30.86 15.44
CA LEU A 8 -63.79 -32.28 15.05
C LEU A 8 -63.08 -32.48 13.70
N PHE A 9 -61.79 -32.77 13.72
CA PHE A 9 -61.10 -33.34 12.55
C PHE A 9 -60.65 -34.76 12.89
N LEU A 10 -61.26 -35.71 12.17
CA LEU A 10 -61.06 -37.14 12.28
C LEU A 10 -59.73 -37.57 11.64
N CYS A 11 -59.04 -38.45 12.37
CA CYS A 11 -58.07 -39.48 12.00
C CYS A 11 -57.54 -39.59 10.55
N LYS A 12 -56.19 -39.61 10.49
CA LYS A 12 -55.28 -40.56 9.79
C LYS A 12 -55.63 -40.91 8.33
N VAL A 13 -54.73 -40.69 7.36
CA VAL A 13 -53.64 -41.62 7.03
C VAL A 13 -52.45 -40.88 6.39
N SER A 14 -51.25 -41.32 6.79
CA SER A 14 -49.92 -40.93 6.35
C SER A 14 -49.66 -41.04 4.84
N LEU A 15 -48.80 -40.17 4.28
CA LEU A 15 -47.59 -40.58 3.56
C LEU A 15 -46.71 -39.37 3.13
N PHE A 16 -45.43 -39.46 3.49
CA PHE A 16 -44.23 -38.80 2.95
C PHE A 16 -44.00 -37.28 3.08
N LEU A 17 -43.25 -36.96 4.13
CA LEU A 17 -42.24 -35.89 4.18
C LEU A 17 -41.24 -36.05 3.02
N GLN A 18 -41.01 -34.99 2.26
CA GLN A 18 -39.68 -34.45 1.93
C GLN A 18 -39.83 -33.22 1.03
N LEU A 19 -39.30 -32.08 1.48
CA LEU A 19 -38.62 -31.10 0.64
C LEU A 19 -37.84 -30.18 1.58
N GLY A 20 -36.55 -30.47 1.70
CA GLY A 20 -35.58 -29.62 2.37
C GLY A 20 -35.40 -28.33 1.56
N VAL A 21 -35.54 -27.20 2.23
CA VAL A 21 -35.12 -25.91 1.68
C VAL A 21 -33.60 -25.83 1.84
N ILE A 22 -32.88 -26.04 0.74
CA ILE A 22 -31.46 -25.71 0.65
C ILE A 22 -31.38 -24.19 0.51
N VAL A 23 -31.00 -23.51 1.59
CA VAL A 23 -30.53 -22.12 1.50
C VAL A 23 -29.05 -22.20 1.10
N VAL A 24 -28.78 -22.01 -0.19
CA VAL A 24 -27.41 -21.75 -0.66
C VAL A 24 -27.08 -20.31 -0.30
N ALA A 25 -26.35 -20.13 0.80
CA ALA A 25 -25.71 -18.86 1.10
C ALA A 25 -24.47 -18.73 0.20
N GLU A 26 -24.62 -18.04 -0.94
CA GLU A 26 -23.48 -17.56 -1.72
C GLU A 26 -22.78 -16.45 -0.95
N GLY A 27 -21.73 -16.80 -0.22
CA GLY A 27 -20.79 -15.85 0.35
C GLY A 27 -20.05 -15.12 -0.76
N ARG A 28 -20.46 -13.88 -1.07
CA ARG A 28 -19.67 -12.97 -1.92
C ARG A 28 -18.41 -12.54 -1.19
N PHE A 29 -17.30 -13.18 -1.50
CA PHE A 29 -15.96 -12.67 -1.21
C PHE A 29 -15.78 -11.30 -1.88
N TYR A 30 -15.77 -10.22 -1.09
CA TYR A 30 -15.24 -8.93 -1.53
C TYR A 30 -13.71 -8.96 -1.40
N GLY A 31 -13.06 -9.70 -2.31
CA GLY A 31 -11.63 -9.50 -2.56
C GLY A 31 -11.40 -8.06 -3.05
N PHE A 32 -10.17 -7.53 -2.83
CA PHE A 32 -9.76 -6.23 -3.36
C PHE A 32 -10.15 -6.12 -4.84
N ARG A 33 -11.18 -5.32 -5.13
CA ARG A 33 -11.64 -5.08 -6.50
C ARG A 33 -10.45 -4.54 -7.27
N LYS A 34 -10.03 -5.29 -8.29
CA LYS A 34 -9.14 -4.82 -9.35
C LYS A 34 -9.76 -3.52 -9.88
N PHE A 35 -9.09 -2.39 -9.67
CA PHE A 35 -9.57 -1.10 -10.15
C PHE A 35 -9.70 -1.19 -11.68
N HIS A 36 -10.94 -1.21 -12.16
CA HIS A 36 -11.23 -1.02 -13.57
C HIS A 36 -11.12 0.49 -13.82
N VAL A 37 -10.02 0.91 -14.45
CA VAL A 37 -9.83 2.28 -14.88
C VAL A 37 -10.69 2.48 -16.12
N ASP A 38 -11.80 3.19 -15.96
CA ASP A 38 -12.60 3.65 -17.09
C ASP A 38 -11.82 4.78 -17.79
N SER A 39 -11.47 4.55 -19.06
CA SER A 39 -10.61 5.40 -19.87
C SER A 39 -11.38 6.59 -20.46
N SER A 40 -12.10 7.35 -19.63
CA SER A 40 -12.59 8.67 -20.02
C SER A 40 -11.52 9.71 -19.66
N GLN A 41 -11.03 10.40 -20.69
CA GLN A 41 -9.95 11.38 -20.65
C GLN A 41 -10.18 12.47 -19.58
N ARG A 42 -9.62 12.27 -18.38
CA ARG A 42 -9.16 13.36 -17.51
C ARG A 42 -7.66 13.47 -17.74
N ALA A 43 -7.19 14.67 -18.07
CA ALA A 43 -5.79 14.98 -18.42
C ALA A 43 -4.80 14.07 -17.66
N GLY A 44 -4.27 13.08 -18.36
CA GLY A 44 -3.36 12.11 -17.77
C GLY A 44 -2.10 12.84 -17.35
N SER A 45 -1.71 12.72 -16.09
CA SER A 45 -0.46 13.29 -15.61
C SER A 45 0.70 12.71 -16.41
N GLU A 46 1.22 13.49 -17.36
CA GLU A 46 2.41 13.15 -18.11
C GLU A 46 3.59 12.98 -17.15
N GLU A 47 4.47 12.01 -17.44
CA GLU A 47 5.67 11.84 -16.63
C GLU A 47 6.65 12.99 -16.86
N GLN A 48 7.14 13.55 -15.76
CA GLN A 48 8.08 14.68 -15.75
C GLN A 48 9.37 14.29 -15.03
N TRP A 49 10.43 15.07 -15.23
CA TRP A 49 11.77 14.73 -14.74
C TRP A 49 12.42 15.90 -14.01
N PHE A 50 12.72 15.67 -12.74
CA PHE A 50 13.41 16.61 -11.87
C PHE A 50 14.91 16.29 -11.82
N THR A 51 15.77 17.31 -11.92
CA THR A 51 17.22 17.15 -11.72
C THR A 51 17.52 17.12 -10.22
N GLN A 52 17.87 15.94 -9.71
CA GLN A 52 18.11 15.69 -8.29
C GLN A 52 19.62 15.53 -7.99
N LYS A 53 20.04 15.85 -6.77
CA LYS A 53 21.41 15.58 -6.30
C LYS A 53 21.56 14.09 -5.98
N LEU A 54 22.71 13.52 -6.32
CA LEU A 54 22.99 12.12 -5.97
C LEU A 54 23.12 11.94 -4.45
N ASP A 55 23.96 12.79 -3.83
CA ASP A 55 24.27 12.75 -2.41
C ASP A 55 24.02 14.11 -1.76
N HIS A 56 23.00 14.19 -0.89
CA HIS A 56 22.68 15.42 -0.16
C HIS A 56 23.59 15.68 1.04
N PHE A 57 24.39 14.69 1.45
CA PHE A 57 25.21 14.75 2.66
C PHE A 57 26.71 14.83 2.35
N ASN A 58 27.10 14.90 1.08
CA ASN A 58 28.44 15.22 0.64
C ASN A 58 28.45 16.50 -0.20
N GLY A 59 28.78 17.64 0.42
CA GLY A 59 28.76 18.95 -0.24
C GLY A 59 29.78 19.12 -1.37
N ALA A 60 30.79 18.26 -1.46
CA ALA A 60 31.75 18.26 -2.57
C ALA A 60 31.25 17.45 -3.79
N ASP A 61 30.18 16.66 -3.62
CA ASP A 61 29.61 15.88 -4.71
C ASP A 61 28.70 16.75 -5.59
N SER A 62 29.07 16.87 -6.86
CA SER A 62 28.32 17.63 -7.86
C SER A 62 27.46 16.74 -8.76
N ARG A 63 27.44 15.42 -8.54
CA ARG A 63 26.70 14.49 -9.39
C ARG A 63 25.20 14.67 -9.21
N VAL A 64 24.50 14.62 -10.34
CA VAL A 64 23.04 14.76 -10.43
C VAL A 64 22.43 13.62 -11.23
N TRP A 65 21.13 13.41 -11.04
CA TRP A 65 20.36 12.37 -11.72
C TRP A 65 18.92 12.84 -11.98
N LYS A 66 18.14 12.08 -12.75
CA LYS A 66 16.75 12.42 -13.07
C LYS A 66 15.78 11.64 -12.19
N GLN A 67 15.04 12.36 -11.36
CA GLN A 67 13.98 11.82 -10.50
C GLN A 67 12.63 12.05 -11.17
N ARG A 68 11.85 10.98 -11.33
CA ARG A 68 10.54 11.03 -11.97
C ARG A 68 9.52 11.68 -11.03
N TYR A 69 8.64 12.52 -11.59
CA TYR A 69 7.51 13.05 -10.86
C TYR A 69 6.29 13.25 -11.78
N PHE A 70 5.16 13.53 -11.16
CA PHE A 70 3.90 13.82 -11.84
C PHE A 70 3.27 15.07 -11.25
N ILE A 71 2.50 15.79 -12.07
CA ILE A 71 1.74 16.97 -11.68
C ILE A 71 0.28 16.84 -12.12
N ASN A 72 -0.63 17.34 -11.30
CA ASN A 72 -2.03 17.51 -11.64
C ASN A 72 -2.51 18.86 -11.11
N GLU A 73 -2.86 19.75 -12.04
CA GLU A 73 -3.29 21.11 -11.79
C GLU A 73 -4.82 21.27 -11.85
N SER A 74 -5.56 20.18 -12.13
CA SER A 74 -7.00 20.21 -12.42
C SER A 74 -7.85 20.85 -11.33
N PHE A 75 -7.37 20.86 -10.09
CA PHE A 75 -8.07 21.41 -8.93
C PHE A 75 -7.43 22.69 -8.39
N TYR A 76 -6.30 23.14 -8.95
CA TYR A 76 -5.54 24.23 -8.36
C TYR A 76 -6.28 25.56 -8.48
N LYS A 77 -6.32 26.31 -7.37
CA LYS A 77 -6.80 27.69 -7.30
C LYS A 77 -5.68 28.58 -6.82
N SER A 78 -5.60 29.80 -7.35
CA SER A 78 -4.57 30.76 -6.93
C SER A 78 -4.57 30.95 -5.41
N GLY A 79 -3.39 30.84 -4.80
CA GLY A 79 -3.22 30.89 -3.33
C GLY A 79 -3.54 29.58 -2.61
N GLY A 80 -3.93 28.52 -3.33
CA GLY A 80 -4.21 27.20 -2.78
C GLY A 80 -2.97 26.48 -2.24
N PRO A 81 -3.16 25.42 -1.43
CA PRO A 81 -2.06 24.62 -0.91
C PRO A 81 -1.44 23.74 -2.02
N VAL A 82 -0.28 23.16 -1.72
CA VAL A 82 0.36 22.14 -2.56
C VAL A 82 0.32 20.81 -1.81
N PHE A 83 -0.22 19.79 -2.45
CA PHE A 83 -0.21 18.42 -1.95
C PHE A 83 0.92 17.65 -2.63
N LEU A 84 1.82 17.12 -1.82
CA LEU A 84 2.95 16.32 -2.27
C LEU A 84 2.76 14.87 -1.83
N MET A 85 2.36 14.02 -2.77
CA MET A 85 2.34 12.57 -2.61
C MET A 85 3.76 12.01 -2.70
N ILE A 86 4.17 11.28 -1.68
CA ILE A 86 5.49 10.63 -1.62
C ILE A 86 5.37 9.24 -2.24
N GLY A 87 6.15 8.96 -3.26
CA GLY A 87 6.32 7.62 -3.82
C GLY A 87 7.02 6.68 -2.83
N GLY A 88 6.71 5.38 -2.91
CA GLY A 88 7.22 4.37 -1.98
C GLY A 88 8.13 3.34 -2.61
N GLU A 89 8.01 2.13 -2.11
CA GLU A 89 8.83 0.95 -2.41
C GLU A 89 8.42 0.31 -3.74
N GLY A 90 8.19 1.13 -4.77
CA GLY A 90 7.76 0.67 -6.08
C GLY A 90 7.61 1.80 -7.08
N PRO A 91 7.35 1.47 -8.36
CA PRO A 91 7.14 2.48 -9.39
C PRO A 91 5.98 3.41 -9.02
N ALA A 92 6.23 4.72 -9.12
CA ALA A 92 5.20 5.73 -9.02
C ALA A 92 4.10 5.44 -10.04
N ASN A 93 2.87 5.33 -9.52
CA ASN A 93 1.69 4.97 -10.28
C ASN A 93 0.86 6.24 -10.56
N PRO A 94 0.75 6.70 -11.82
CA PRO A 94 -0.02 7.88 -12.17
C PRO A 94 -1.52 7.73 -11.89
N GLY A 95 -2.02 6.52 -11.63
CA GLY A 95 -3.38 6.32 -11.14
C GLY A 95 -3.69 7.06 -9.83
N TRP A 96 -2.68 7.30 -8.99
CA TRP A 96 -2.83 8.13 -7.78
C TRP A 96 -3.08 9.60 -8.11
N MET A 97 -2.68 10.09 -9.29
CA MET A 97 -2.96 11.45 -9.73
C MET A 97 -4.38 11.63 -10.28
N GLN A 98 -5.11 10.54 -10.47
CA GLN A 98 -6.46 10.52 -11.03
C GLN A 98 -7.53 10.12 -10.01
N ASN A 99 -7.15 9.30 -9.02
CA ASN A 99 -8.05 8.73 -8.02
C ASN A 99 -7.47 8.78 -6.60
N GLY A 100 -8.37 8.64 -5.61
CA GLY A 100 -8.03 8.53 -4.19
C GLY A 100 -8.50 9.71 -3.35
N THR A 101 -8.63 9.49 -2.05
CA THR A 101 -9.23 10.46 -1.10
C THR A 101 -8.47 11.79 -1.04
N TRP A 102 -7.16 11.78 -1.31
CA TRP A 102 -6.35 13.01 -1.32
C TRP A 102 -6.76 13.99 -2.44
N LEU A 103 -7.26 13.50 -3.57
CA LEU A 103 -7.80 14.35 -4.64
C LEU A 103 -9.16 14.95 -4.26
N THR A 104 -9.97 14.25 -3.48
CA THR A 104 -11.20 14.84 -2.90
C THR A 104 -10.86 16.02 -2.00
N TYR A 105 -9.75 15.96 -1.25
CA TYR A 105 -9.26 17.11 -0.50
C TYR A 105 -8.69 18.19 -1.41
N ALA A 106 -8.00 17.83 -2.48
CA ALA A 106 -7.43 18.78 -3.43
C ALA A 106 -8.53 19.61 -4.11
N GLU A 107 -9.61 18.98 -4.56
CA GLU A 107 -10.78 19.63 -5.13
C GLU A 107 -11.42 20.63 -4.15
N LYS A 108 -11.61 20.21 -2.89
CA LYS A 108 -12.22 21.05 -1.85
C LYS A 108 -11.35 22.25 -1.48
N LEU A 109 -10.03 22.06 -1.42
CA LEU A 109 -9.09 23.06 -0.92
C LEU A 109 -8.41 23.87 -2.03
N GLY A 110 -8.67 23.55 -3.30
CA GLY A 110 -8.05 24.22 -4.43
C GLY A 110 -6.56 23.87 -4.59
N ALA A 111 -6.16 22.63 -4.28
CA ALA A 111 -4.75 22.26 -4.17
C ALA A 111 -4.10 21.89 -5.50
N LEU A 112 -2.83 22.28 -5.67
CA LEU A 112 -1.95 21.72 -6.68
C LEU A 112 -1.46 20.34 -6.21
N CYS A 113 -1.52 19.33 -7.07
CA CYS A 113 -1.10 17.98 -6.73
C CYS A 113 0.22 17.63 -7.42
N LEU A 114 1.20 17.19 -6.64
CA LEU A 114 2.49 16.67 -7.10
C LEU A 114 2.71 15.26 -6.53
N MET A 115 3.33 14.38 -7.30
CA MET A 115 3.79 13.08 -6.83
C MET A 115 5.25 12.88 -7.21
N LEU A 116 6.12 12.66 -6.22
CA LEU A 116 7.55 12.43 -6.44
C LEU A 116 7.88 10.94 -6.29
N GLU A 117 8.51 10.34 -7.29
CA GLU A 117 8.96 8.95 -7.21
C GLU A 117 10.18 8.81 -6.29
N HIS A 118 10.21 7.74 -5.50
CA HIS A 118 11.31 7.48 -4.59
C HIS A 118 12.59 7.09 -5.35
N ARG A 119 13.75 7.56 -4.89
CA ARG A 119 15.06 7.13 -5.42
C ARG A 119 15.19 5.59 -5.36
N PHE A 120 15.80 5.01 -6.39
CA PHE A 120 15.98 3.56 -6.62
C PHE A 120 14.71 2.74 -6.94
N TYR A 121 13.55 3.38 -7.10
CA TYR A 121 12.32 2.68 -7.48
C TYR A 121 11.78 3.19 -8.81
N GLY A 122 11.07 2.32 -9.52
CA GLY A 122 10.44 2.66 -10.79
C GLY A 122 11.45 3.06 -11.87
N LYS A 123 11.34 4.29 -12.37
CA LYS A 123 12.29 4.83 -13.35
C LYS A 123 13.32 5.77 -12.71
N SER A 124 13.27 5.96 -11.40
CA SER A 124 14.10 6.90 -10.65
C SER A 124 15.37 6.24 -10.13
N HIS A 125 16.31 5.92 -11.02
CA HIS A 125 17.57 5.27 -10.67
C HIS A 125 18.75 6.27 -10.68
N PRO A 126 19.32 6.61 -9.51
CA PRO A 126 20.44 7.55 -9.42
C PRO A 126 21.79 6.96 -9.86
N THR A 127 21.91 5.63 -9.92
CA THR A 127 23.13 4.88 -10.26
C THR A 127 22.86 3.91 -11.39
N GLY A 128 23.94 3.42 -12.02
CA GLY A 128 23.85 2.46 -13.13
C GLY A 128 23.54 1.01 -12.70
N ASP A 129 23.67 0.70 -11.40
CA ASP A 129 23.43 -0.64 -10.85
C ASP A 129 22.85 -0.59 -9.43
N LEU A 130 22.58 -1.79 -8.89
CA LEU A 130 22.13 -2.03 -7.51
C LEU A 130 23.22 -2.70 -6.66
N SER A 131 24.50 -2.44 -6.94
CA SER A 131 25.60 -2.90 -6.10
C SER A 131 25.50 -2.28 -4.70
N THR A 132 26.15 -2.88 -3.70
CA THR A 132 26.21 -2.33 -2.33
C THR A 132 26.77 -0.90 -2.31
N ASP A 133 27.77 -0.62 -3.15
CA ASP A 133 28.36 0.71 -3.31
C ASP A 133 27.36 1.73 -3.87
N SER A 134 26.49 1.33 -4.79
CA SER A 134 25.40 2.16 -5.29
C SER A 134 24.30 2.34 -4.24
N LEU A 135 23.90 1.25 -3.57
CA LEU A 135 22.83 1.24 -2.58
C LEU A 135 23.15 2.04 -1.31
N ARG A 136 24.39 2.46 -1.09
CA ARG A 136 24.71 3.43 -0.03
C ARG A 136 23.92 4.75 -0.15
N PHE A 137 23.47 5.10 -1.36
CA PHE A 137 22.62 6.28 -1.59
C PHE A 137 21.12 5.99 -1.38
N LEU A 138 20.72 4.74 -1.13
CA LEU A 138 19.37 4.33 -0.79
C LEU A 138 19.18 4.37 0.73
N SER A 139 18.71 5.51 1.24
CA SER A 139 18.29 5.63 2.64
C SER A 139 17.11 6.58 2.78
N SER A 140 16.33 6.41 3.85
CA SER A 140 15.25 7.34 4.19
C SER A 140 15.77 8.77 4.38
N ARG A 141 16.98 8.94 4.92
CA ARG A 141 17.65 10.25 5.04
C ARG A 141 17.85 10.94 3.70
N GLN A 142 18.36 10.20 2.71
CA GLN A 142 18.55 10.72 1.37
C GLN A 142 17.21 11.01 0.66
N ALA A 143 16.21 10.15 0.83
CA ALA A 143 14.87 10.36 0.28
C ALA A 143 14.15 11.57 0.88
N LEU A 144 14.30 11.83 2.19
CA LEU A 144 13.79 13.04 2.83
C LEU A 144 14.49 14.30 2.31
N ALA A 145 15.79 14.22 2.03
CA ALA A 145 16.53 15.32 1.43
C ALA A 145 16.13 15.55 -0.05
N ASP A 146 15.79 14.49 -0.79
CA ASP A 146 15.20 14.63 -2.13
C ASP A 146 13.90 15.42 -2.08
N LEU A 147 13.00 15.07 -1.15
CA LEU A 147 11.73 15.76 -0.96
C LEU A 147 11.93 17.24 -0.60
N ALA A 148 12.89 17.53 0.28
CA ALA A 148 13.24 18.90 0.65
C ALA A 148 13.75 19.70 -0.54
N HIS A 149 14.68 19.14 -1.32
CA HIS A 149 15.23 19.79 -2.51
C HIS A 149 14.17 19.98 -3.59
N PHE A 150 13.38 18.93 -3.88
CA PHE A 150 12.28 18.98 -4.84
C PHE A 150 11.25 20.04 -4.48
N ARG A 151 10.76 20.04 -3.22
CA ARG A 151 9.81 21.06 -2.74
C ARG A 151 10.35 22.46 -2.93
N THR A 152 11.61 22.72 -2.57
CA THR A 152 12.20 24.06 -2.66
C THR A 152 12.27 24.54 -4.10
N VAL A 153 12.85 23.73 -4.99
CA VAL A 153 12.99 24.11 -6.40
C VAL A 153 11.63 24.25 -7.08
N MET A 154 10.68 23.34 -6.85
CA MET A 154 9.33 23.42 -7.41
C MET A 154 8.55 24.61 -6.83
N GLY A 155 8.75 24.93 -5.55
CA GLY A 155 8.15 26.09 -4.91
C GLY A 155 8.66 27.41 -5.50
N GLU A 156 9.93 27.48 -5.87
CA GLU A 156 10.50 28.64 -6.55
C GLU A 156 10.02 28.72 -8.00
N SER A 157 10.16 27.63 -8.76
CA SER A 157 9.84 27.61 -10.20
C SER A 157 8.37 27.86 -10.52
N LEU A 158 7.47 27.49 -9.60
CA LEU A 158 6.01 27.68 -9.76
C LEU A 158 5.48 28.91 -9.00
N GLY A 159 6.32 29.67 -8.29
CA GLY A 159 5.86 30.79 -7.45
C GLY A 159 5.03 30.37 -6.23
N LEU A 160 5.24 29.15 -5.72
CA LEU A 160 4.51 28.51 -4.61
C LEU A 160 5.35 28.41 -3.32
N THR A 161 6.39 29.23 -3.21
CA THR A 161 7.34 29.22 -2.09
C THR A 161 6.63 29.47 -0.75
N HIS A 162 5.64 30.38 -0.75
CA HIS A 162 4.84 30.74 0.42
C HIS A 162 3.54 29.94 0.58
N SER A 163 3.21 29.07 -0.38
CA SER A 163 2.03 28.20 -0.29
C SER A 163 2.17 27.19 0.85
N ARG A 164 1.05 26.72 1.38
CA ARG A 164 1.05 25.64 2.39
C ARG A 164 1.26 24.30 1.71
N TRP A 165 2.41 23.68 1.96
CA TRP A 165 2.72 22.33 1.47
C TRP A 165 2.24 21.27 2.46
N VAL A 166 1.55 20.23 1.98
CA VAL A 166 1.09 19.10 2.77
C VAL A 166 1.64 17.81 2.16
N ALA A 167 2.37 17.04 2.95
CA ALA A 167 2.93 15.76 2.52
C ALA A 167 1.93 14.61 2.72
N PHE A 168 1.79 13.73 1.75
CA PHE A 168 0.93 12.55 1.80
C PHE A 168 1.75 11.29 1.56
N GLY A 169 1.42 10.21 2.26
CA GLY A 169 1.96 8.89 1.99
C GLY A 169 1.25 7.81 2.80
N GLY A 170 1.31 6.58 2.32
CA GLY A 170 0.84 5.39 3.03
C GLY A 170 1.93 4.35 3.20
N SER A 171 1.88 3.50 4.23
CA SER A 171 2.96 2.53 4.55
C SER A 171 4.30 3.25 4.81
N TYR A 172 5.42 2.78 4.25
CA TYR A 172 6.71 3.47 4.33
C TYR A 172 6.66 4.93 3.83
N PRO A 173 6.03 5.28 2.69
CA PRO A 173 5.75 6.68 2.34
C PRO A 173 5.02 7.47 3.42
N GLY A 174 4.13 6.84 4.17
CA GLY A 174 3.47 7.47 5.31
C GLY A 174 4.48 7.82 6.40
N SER A 175 5.43 6.91 6.68
CA SER A 175 6.53 7.17 7.60
C SER A 175 7.43 8.30 7.08
N LEU A 176 7.74 8.32 5.78
CA LEU A 176 8.44 9.44 5.14
C LEU A 176 7.66 10.75 5.26
N ALA A 177 6.34 10.76 5.07
CA ALA A 177 5.52 11.96 5.21
C ALA A 177 5.59 12.54 6.64
N ALA A 178 5.47 11.67 7.64
CA ALA A 178 5.60 12.05 9.05
C ALA A 178 7.02 12.58 9.36
N TRP A 179 8.05 11.85 8.94
CA TRP A 179 9.45 12.26 9.16
C TRP A 179 9.82 13.51 8.38
N PHE A 180 9.23 13.73 7.20
CA PHE A 180 9.47 14.92 6.39
C PHE A 180 8.93 16.17 7.09
N ARG A 181 7.71 16.10 7.62
CA ARG A 181 7.16 17.16 8.47
C ARG A 181 7.98 17.38 9.73
N LEU A 182 8.45 16.30 10.37
CA LEU A 182 9.26 16.38 11.59
C LEU A 182 10.64 17.02 11.36
N LYS A 183 11.33 16.63 10.28
CA LYS A 183 12.71 17.07 9.99
C LYS A 183 12.79 18.38 9.21
N TYR A 184 11.79 18.68 8.39
CA TYR A 184 11.72 19.89 7.57
C TYR A 184 10.43 20.69 7.84
N PRO A 185 10.16 21.07 9.10
CA PRO A 185 8.91 21.74 9.46
C PRO A 185 8.76 23.14 8.84
N HIS A 186 9.86 23.73 8.37
CA HIS A 186 9.89 24.99 7.65
C HIS A 186 9.48 24.86 6.17
N LEU A 187 9.52 23.65 5.61
CA LEU A 187 9.16 23.37 4.21
C LEU A 187 7.74 22.80 4.06
N VAL A 188 7.30 22.02 5.05
CA VAL A 188 6.02 21.29 5.00
C VAL A 188 5.16 21.71 6.19
N HIS A 189 3.96 22.19 5.89
CA HIS A 189 3.01 22.67 6.88
C HIS A 189 2.34 21.54 7.67
N ALA A 190 1.95 20.46 6.99
CA ALA A 190 1.29 19.31 7.59
C ALA A 190 1.63 18.01 6.84
N SER A 191 1.39 16.86 7.47
CA SER A 191 1.55 15.55 6.84
C SER A 191 0.38 14.64 7.13
N VAL A 192 -0.05 13.86 6.13
CA VAL A 192 -1.02 12.79 6.24
C VAL A 192 -0.28 11.46 6.04
N ALA A 193 -0.07 10.75 7.15
CA ALA A 193 0.70 9.51 7.21
C ALA A 193 -0.24 8.33 7.47
N THR A 194 -0.69 7.65 6.40
CA THR A 194 -1.68 6.57 6.52
C THR A 194 -1.01 5.22 6.74
N SER A 195 -1.47 4.45 7.73
CA SER A 195 -0.92 3.12 8.06
C SER A 195 0.61 3.10 8.14
N ALA A 196 1.20 4.16 8.70
CA ALA A 196 2.64 4.40 8.68
C ALA A 196 3.34 3.68 9.85
N PRO A 197 4.24 2.72 9.60
CA PRO A 197 5.09 2.14 10.63
C PRO A 197 6.23 3.12 11.00
N VAL A 198 5.88 4.21 11.72
CA VAL A 198 6.82 5.29 12.05
C VAL A 198 7.95 4.88 13.00
N TYR A 199 7.77 3.76 13.71
CA TYR A 199 8.79 3.15 14.56
C TYR A 199 9.40 1.97 13.83
N ALA A 200 10.72 2.04 13.61
CA ALA A 200 11.49 0.92 13.09
C ALA A 200 11.79 -0.05 14.24
N THR A 201 10.97 -1.09 14.35
CA THR A 201 11.12 -2.14 15.37
C THR A 201 11.83 -3.34 14.77
N VAL A 202 13.00 -3.69 15.32
CA VAL A 202 13.68 -4.95 14.99
C VAL A 202 12.94 -6.08 15.68
N ASN A 203 12.69 -7.18 14.95
CA ASN A 203 11.92 -8.32 15.44
C ASN A 203 10.57 -7.89 16.02
N PHE A 204 9.59 -7.66 15.14
CA PHE A 204 8.28 -7.08 15.48
C PHE A 204 7.17 -8.17 15.49
N PRO A 205 7.12 -9.07 16.49
CA PRO A 205 6.14 -10.15 16.56
C PRO A 205 4.70 -9.64 16.68
N GLU A 206 4.49 -8.45 17.23
CA GLU A 206 3.18 -7.82 17.40
C GLU A 206 2.47 -7.63 16.06
N TYR A 207 3.21 -7.53 14.96
CA TYR A 207 2.63 -7.56 13.61
C TYR A 207 1.82 -8.83 13.37
N LEU A 208 2.40 -10.00 13.70
CA LEU A 208 1.74 -11.30 13.54
C LEU A 208 0.64 -11.51 14.59
N GLU A 209 0.72 -10.90 15.77
CA GLU A 209 -0.39 -10.92 16.72
C GLU A 209 -1.64 -10.24 16.18
N VAL A 210 -1.49 -9.13 15.46
CA VAL A 210 -2.62 -8.45 14.81
C VAL A 210 -3.17 -9.33 13.69
N VAL A 211 -2.32 -9.97 12.88
CA VAL A 211 -2.75 -10.94 11.86
C VAL A 211 -3.55 -12.09 12.48
N TRP A 212 -3.06 -12.65 13.60
CA TRP A 212 -3.76 -13.68 14.35
C TRP A 212 -5.16 -13.22 14.78
N ARG A 213 -5.26 -12.03 15.37
CA ARG A 213 -6.54 -11.45 15.82
C ARG A 213 -7.50 -11.22 14.64
N SER A 214 -6.99 -10.79 13.48
CA SER A 214 -7.79 -10.63 12.26
C SER A 214 -8.32 -11.96 11.70
N LEU A 215 -7.53 -13.04 11.76
CA LEU A 215 -8.02 -14.38 11.39
C LEU A 215 -9.08 -14.87 12.39
N ALA A 216 -8.82 -14.67 13.69
CA ALA A 216 -9.73 -15.07 14.76
C ALA A 216 -11.08 -14.35 14.70
N SER A 217 -11.12 -13.11 14.22
CA SER A 217 -12.38 -12.36 14.09
C SER A 217 -13.30 -12.91 13.00
N GLU A 218 -12.74 -13.58 11.99
CA GLU A 218 -13.52 -14.27 10.96
C GLU A 218 -13.93 -15.67 11.42
N ASN A 219 -12.99 -16.42 11.99
CA ASN A 219 -13.24 -17.73 12.58
C ASN A 219 -12.20 -18.03 13.66
N VAL A 220 -12.66 -18.32 14.88
CA VAL A 220 -11.81 -18.58 16.05
C VAL A 220 -10.85 -19.77 15.86
N GLU A 221 -11.19 -20.74 15.01
CA GLU A 221 -10.34 -21.89 14.69
C GLU A 221 -9.33 -21.61 13.57
N CYS A 222 -9.59 -20.61 12.71
CA CYS A 222 -8.74 -20.30 11.56
C CYS A 222 -7.25 -20.11 11.93
N PRO A 223 -6.88 -19.25 12.91
CA PRO A 223 -5.48 -19.09 13.24
C PRO A 223 -4.85 -20.35 13.85
N MET A 224 -5.62 -21.17 14.56
CA MET A 224 -5.17 -22.47 15.07
C MET A 224 -4.89 -23.46 13.93
N LEU A 225 -5.72 -23.47 12.89
CA LEU A 225 -5.52 -24.28 11.70
C LEU A 225 -4.29 -23.82 10.90
N VAL A 226 -4.10 -22.50 10.76
CA VAL A 226 -2.90 -21.92 10.13
C VAL A 226 -1.64 -22.32 10.89
N LYS A 227 -1.68 -22.25 12.23
CA LYS A 227 -0.57 -22.71 13.07
C LYS A 227 -0.30 -24.20 12.87
N LYS A 228 -1.32 -25.05 12.95
CA LYS A 228 -1.18 -26.50 12.77
C LYS A 228 -0.58 -26.84 11.40
N ALA A 229 -1.04 -26.17 10.34
CA ALA A 229 -0.48 -26.35 9.00
C ALA A 229 1.01 -25.95 8.96
N SER A 230 1.36 -24.79 9.54
CA SER A 230 2.75 -24.32 9.61
C SER A 230 3.65 -25.27 10.40
N ASP A 231 3.20 -25.76 11.56
CA ASP A 231 3.92 -26.73 12.38
C ASP A 231 4.14 -28.05 11.60
N THR A 232 3.13 -28.51 10.85
CA THR A 232 3.21 -29.74 10.05
C THR A 232 4.24 -29.60 8.92
N ILE A 233 4.27 -28.45 8.24
CA ILE A 233 5.28 -28.16 7.22
C ILE A 233 6.68 -28.13 7.85
N ALA A 234 6.85 -27.44 8.98
CA ALA A 234 8.12 -27.35 9.67
C ALA A 234 8.65 -28.72 10.12
N GLU A 235 7.76 -29.66 10.47
CA GLU A 235 8.14 -31.03 10.80
C GLU A 235 8.59 -31.81 9.56
N HIS A 236 7.82 -31.77 8.47
CA HIS A 236 8.20 -32.43 7.22
C HIS A 236 9.54 -31.87 6.67
N LEU A 237 9.78 -30.57 6.79
CA LEU A 237 11.03 -29.98 6.31
C LEU A 237 12.30 -30.47 7.05
N LYS A 238 12.18 -31.22 8.14
CA LYS A 238 13.33 -31.86 8.82
C LYS A 238 13.84 -33.11 8.09
N ASP A 239 13.01 -33.74 7.27
CA ASP A 239 13.34 -34.98 6.56
C ASP A 239 13.16 -34.80 5.03
N PRO A 240 14.25 -34.85 4.25
CA PRO A 240 14.21 -34.77 2.79
C PRO A 240 13.24 -35.76 2.12
N GLU A 241 12.99 -36.93 2.70
CA GLU A 241 12.06 -37.92 2.14
C GLU A 241 10.61 -37.42 2.11
N THR A 242 10.27 -36.43 2.94
CA THR A 242 8.90 -35.89 3.02
C THR A 242 8.69 -34.64 2.15
N PHE A 243 9.72 -34.18 1.42
CA PHE A 243 9.64 -32.98 0.59
C PHE A 243 8.63 -33.13 -0.57
N ASP A 244 8.51 -34.33 -1.13
CA ASP A 244 7.52 -34.63 -2.17
C ASP A 244 6.08 -34.49 -1.64
N ASN A 245 5.85 -34.79 -0.36
CA ASN A 245 4.54 -34.60 0.28
C ASN A 245 4.22 -33.10 0.36
N VAL A 246 5.16 -32.28 0.82
CA VAL A 246 4.99 -30.81 0.88
C VAL A 246 4.77 -30.22 -0.52
N THR A 247 5.54 -30.67 -1.50
CA THR A 247 5.40 -30.25 -2.91
C THR A 247 4.01 -30.57 -3.45
N LYS A 248 3.52 -31.79 -3.20
CA LYS A 248 2.20 -32.24 -3.64
C LYS A 248 1.07 -31.48 -2.97
N ASP A 249 1.14 -31.31 -1.64
CA ASP A 249 0.08 -30.67 -0.85
C ASP A 249 -0.09 -29.19 -1.22
N PHE A 250 1.02 -28.49 -1.45
CA PHE A 250 1.01 -27.07 -1.86
C PHE A 250 0.97 -26.86 -3.37
N LYS A 251 0.98 -27.95 -4.15
CA LYS A 251 1.04 -27.94 -5.62
C LYS A 251 2.17 -27.05 -6.12
N TYR A 252 3.33 -27.12 -5.46
CA TYR A 252 4.53 -26.44 -5.93
C TYR A 252 4.98 -27.10 -7.24
N SER A 253 5.20 -26.31 -8.28
CA SER A 253 5.97 -26.79 -9.44
C SER A 253 7.42 -26.92 -8.99
N THR A 254 7.95 -28.14 -8.95
CA THR A 254 9.38 -28.41 -8.72
C THR A 254 10.20 -27.85 -9.88
N PHE A 255 10.50 -26.55 -9.84
CA PHE A 255 11.72 -26.02 -10.44
C PHE A 255 12.79 -26.17 -9.37
N THR A 256 13.66 -27.16 -9.56
CA THR A 256 14.96 -27.37 -8.93
C THR A 256 15.23 -26.44 -7.73
N LEU A 257 15.08 -26.98 -6.51
CA LEU A 257 15.66 -26.36 -5.31
C LEU A 257 17.16 -26.18 -5.56
N PHE A 258 17.58 -24.98 -5.96
CA PHE A 258 18.94 -24.56 -5.69
C PHE A 258 19.03 -24.44 -4.17
N TYR A 259 19.80 -25.35 -3.58
CA TYR A 259 20.24 -25.25 -2.19
C TYR A 259 20.81 -23.85 -1.97
N CYS A 260 20.06 -22.99 -1.27
CA CYS A 260 20.62 -21.81 -0.65
C CYS A 260 21.27 -22.29 0.64
N VAL A 261 22.51 -22.76 0.54
CA VAL A 261 23.38 -22.94 1.70
C VAL A 261 23.74 -21.53 2.16
N VAL A 262 23.38 -21.20 3.40
CA VAL A 262 23.80 -19.98 4.10
C VAL A 262 25.30 -20.06 4.40
#